data_AF-A0A814I6E7-F1
#
_entry.id   AF-A0A814I6E7-F1
#
_cell.length_a   1.000
_cell.length_b   1.000
_cell.length_c   1.000
_cell.angle_alpha   90.00
_cell.angle_beta   90.00
_cell.angle_gamma   90.00
#
_symmetry.space_group_name_H-M   'P 1'
#
loop_
_entity.id
_entity.type
_entity.pdbx_description
1 polymer ?
#
loop_
_entity_poly.entity_id
_entity_poly.type
_entity_poly.pdbx_seq_one_letter_code
_entity_poly.pdbx_strand_id
1 'polypeptide(L)'
;MPEAIESNKDGSIIVVIATDAPLSSTQLQRLAKRATVGLSRVGGWGSNSSGDIFIAFSTAHEIPRAPKFSWNPTVSQTIPIIEDPSINALFEATADAVEEAIYNALCMAEDMTGPMGFEVKAMDLEKVKQLMEKYL
;
A
#
# COMPACT_ATOMS: atom_id res chain seq x y z
N MET A 1 6.70 -7.43 -39.13
CA MET A 1 7.05 -7.70 -37.73
C MET A 1 6.18 -6.78 -36.90
N PRO A 2 5.43 -7.27 -35.89
CA PRO A 2 4.72 -6.34 -35.01
C PRO A 2 5.79 -5.47 -34.33
N GLU A 3 5.63 -4.16 -34.42
CA GLU A 3 6.48 -3.20 -33.72
C GLU A 3 6.45 -3.53 -32.22
N ALA A 4 7.64 -3.65 -31.61
CA ALA A 4 7.73 -3.74 -30.17
C ALA A 4 7.11 -2.46 -29.60
N ILE A 5 5.93 -2.58 -28.97
CA ILE A 5 5.28 -1.47 -28.30
C ILE A 5 6.25 -1.02 -27.22
N GLU A 6 6.82 0.18 -27.39
CA GLU A 6 7.61 0.85 -26.38
C GLU A 6 6.78 0.86 -25.11
N SER A 7 7.21 0.13 -24.08
CA SER A 7 6.52 0.09 -22.80
C SER A 7 6.61 1.50 -22.23
N ASN A 8 5.56 2.31 -22.44
CA ASN A 8 5.42 3.56 -21.72
C ASN A 8 5.59 3.23 -20.24
N LYS A 9 6.58 3.85 -19.61
CA LYS A 9 6.90 3.69 -18.18
C LYS A 9 5.84 4.41 -17.33
N ASP A 10 4.57 4.23 -17.68
CA ASP A 10 3.44 4.71 -16.90
C ASP A 10 3.03 3.57 -15.97
N GLY A 11 3.12 3.86 -14.68
CA GLY A 11 2.71 2.96 -13.60
C GLY A 11 1.79 3.70 -12.63
N SER A 12 1.17 2.97 -11.72
CA SER A 12 0.54 3.56 -10.55
C SER A 12 0.38 2.48 -9.49
N ILE A 13 0.33 2.90 -8.23
CA ILE A 13 0.01 2.01 -7.12
C ILE A 13 -0.82 2.78 -6.09
N ILE A 14 -1.90 2.15 -5.62
CA ILE A 14 -2.67 2.61 -4.48
C ILE A 14 -2.47 1.60 -3.37
N VAL A 15 -1.91 2.04 -2.24
CA VAL A 15 -1.78 1.21 -1.05
C VAL A 15 -2.77 1.66 0.00
N VAL A 16 -3.55 0.70 0.50
CA VAL A 16 -4.51 0.90 1.58
C VAL A 16 -4.01 0.12 2.79
N ILE A 17 -3.74 0.83 3.89
CA ILE A 17 -3.29 0.26 5.15
C ILE A 17 -4.43 0.33 6.16
N ALA A 18 -4.77 -0.81 6.73
CA ALA A 18 -5.73 -0.92 7.82
C ALA A 18 -5.00 -1.42 9.08
N THR A 19 -5.35 -0.89 10.24
CA THR A 19 -4.85 -1.37 11.54
C THR A 19 -5.93 -1.25 12.60
N ASP A 20 -5.93 -2.16 13.56
CA ASP A 20 -6.74 -2.08 14.77
C ASP A 20 -6.02 -1.35 15.92
N ALA A 21 -4.81 -0.82 15.68
CA ALA A 21 -4.09 -0.02 16.66
C ALA A 21 -4.76 1.35 16.87
N PRO A 22 -4.90 1.84 18.12
CA PRO A 22 -5.47 3.14 18.41
C PRO A 22 -4.49 4.26 18.03
N LEU A 23 -4.69 4.84 16.83
CA LEU A 23 -3.81 5.85 16.24
C LEU A 23 -4.53 7.16 16.00
N SER A 24 -3.83 8.27 16.21
CA SER A 24 -4.27 9.60 15.79
C SER A 24 -4.13 9.78 14.27
N SER A 25 -4.76 10.82 13.71
CA SER A 25 -4.62 11.15 12.29
C SER A 25 -3.18 11.43 11.86
N THR A 26 -2.37 12.06 12.73
CA THR A 26 -0.96 12.33 12.44
C THR A 26 -0.11 11.07 12.49
N GLN A 27 -0.43 10.12 13.38
CA GLN A 27 0.22 8.80 13.41
C GLN A 27 -0.16 7.96 12.18
N LEU A 28 -1.42 7.98 11.75
CA LEU A 28 -1.86 7.32 10.52
C LEU A 28 -1.17 7.88 9.28
N GLN A 29 -0.97 9.20 9.20
CA GLN A 29 -0.16 9.80 8.13
C GLN A 29 1.30 9.30 8.14
N ARG A 30 1.88 9.11 9.33
CA ARG A 30 3.23 8.53 9.46
C ARG A 30 3.25 7.07 9.01
N LEU A 31 2.20 6.31 9.32
CA LEU A 31 2.01 4.92 8.89
C LEU A 31 1.90 4.85 7.36
N ALA A 32 1.05 5.67 6.74
CA ALA A 32 0.90 5.74 5.29
C ALA A 32 2.23 6.04 4.58
N LYS A 33 3.07 6.92 5.16
CA LYS A 33 4.42 7.18 4.65
C LYS A 33 5.36 5.98 4.72
N ARG A 34 5.09 4.96 5.52
CA ARG A 34 5.92 3.73 5.56
C ARG A 34 5.62 2.77 4.42
N ALA A 35 4.51 2.96 3.71
CA ALA A 35 4.25 2.23 2.46
C ALA A 35 5.37 2.41 1.43
N THR A 36 6.01 3.59 1.39
CA THR A 36 7.13 3.84 0.48
C THR A 36 8.34 2.95 0.77
N VAL A 37 8.55 2.53 2.01
CA VAL A 37 9.65 1.63 2.38
C VAL A 37 9.41 0.25 1.76
N GLY A 38 8.22 -0.31 1.96
CA GLY A 38 7.85 -1.60 1.34
C GLY A 38 7.90 -1.54 -0.19
N LEU A 39 7.36 -0.48 -0.79
CA LEU A 39 7.45 -0.23 -2.23
C LEU A 39 8.90 -0.16 -2.74
N SER A 40 9.79 0.49 -1.98
CA SER A 40 11.20 0.63 -2.38
C SER A 40 11.98 -0.68 -2.34
N ARG A 41 11.63 -1.59 -1.41
CA ARG A 41 12.31 -2.90 -1.29
C ARG A 41 12.05 -3.79 -2.49
N VAL A 42 10.88 -3.65 -3.12
CA VAL A 42 10.54 -4.37 -4.36
C VAL A 42 10.97 -3.63 -5.64
N GLY A 43 11.74 -2.54 -5.51
CA GLY A 43 12.30 -1.79 -6.65
C GLY A 43 11.42 -0.63 -7.14
N GLY A 44 10.33 -0.30 -6.45
CA GLY A 44 9.51 0.88 -6.73
C GLY A 44 10.19 2.16 -6.26
N TRP A 45 10.47 3.09 -7.18
CA TRP A 45 11.23 4.31 -6.91
C TRP A 45 10.44 5.60 -7.17
N GLY A 46 9.15 5.50 -7.53
CA GLY A 46 8.25 6.63 -7.75
C GLY A 46 8.64 7.48 -8.96
N SER A 47 8.54 6.93 -10.18
CA SER A 47 8.82 7.70 -11.39
C SER A 47 7.84 8.87 -11.54
N ASN A 48 8.22 9.91 -12.28
CA ASN A 48 7.37 11.10 -12.48
C ASN A 48 5.99 10.77 -13.08
N SER A 49 5.92 9.74 -13.91
CA SER A 49 4.70 9.18 -14.49
C SER A 49 3.88 8.31 -13.53
N SER A 50 4.44 7.91 -12.38
CA SER A 50 3.80 6.98 -11.47
C SER A 50 2.86 7.68 -10.51
N GLY A 51 1.58 7.30 -10.54
CA GLY A 51 0.59 7.74 -9.57
C GLY A 51 0.65 6.91 -8.28
N ASP A 52 1.52 7.28 -7.35
CA ASP A 52 1.73 6.54 -6.10
C ASP A 52 0.97 7.19 -4.93
N ILE A 53 -0.09 6.54 -4.44
CA ILE A 53 -0.97 7.09 -3.40
C ILE A 53 -1.11 6.10 -2.24
N PHE A 54 -0.94 6.58 -1.01
CA PHE A 54 -1.00 5.76 0.19
C PHE A 54 -2.01 6.32 1.18
N ILE A 55 -2.91 5.47 1.66
CA ILE A 55 -3.90 5.82 2.69
C ILE A 55 -3.81 4.83 3.84
N ALA A 56 -3.93 5.33 5.07
CA ALA A 56 -3.99 4.51 6.26
C ALA A 56 -5.20 4.90 7.11
N PHE A 57 -5.88 3.91 7.67
CA PHE A 57 -6.97 4.12 8.63
C PHE A 57 -6.87 3.14 9.80
N SER A 58 -7.46 3.54 10.94
CA SER A 58 -7.58 2.70 12.11
C SER A 58 -9.03 2.28 12.33
N THR A 59 -9.23 1.02 12.73
CA THR A 59 -10.53 0.47 13.15
C THR A 59 -10.69 0.48 14.68
N ALA A 60 -9.71 0.98 15.43
CA ALA A 60 -9.71 0.94 16.90
C ALA A 60 -10.81 1.81 17.54
N HIS A 61 -11.24 2.86 16.86
CA HIS A 61 -12.22 3.81 17.37
C HIS A 61 -13.24 4.19 16.31
N GLU A 62 -14.51 3.98 16.61
CA GLU A 62 -15.61 4.45 15.78
C GLU A 62 -15.90 5.93 16.11
N ILE A 63 -15.85 6.79 15.10
CA ILE A 63 -16.20 8.20 15.24
C ILE A 63 -17.68 8.38 14.84
N PRO A 64 -18.57 8.75 15.78
CA PRO A 64 -19.98 9.02 15.47
C PRO A 64 -20.14 10.08 14.39
N ARG A 65 -21.08 9.87 13.46
CA ARG A 65 -21.41 10.84 12.41
C ARG A 65 -21.92 12.14 13.05
N ALA A 66 -21.41 13.26 12.54
CA ALA A 66 -21.44 14.61 13.11
C ALA A 66 -22.66 15.00 13.99
N PRO A 67 -22.43 15.75 15.08
CA PRO A 67 -23.51 16.40 15.82
C PRO A 67 -24.25 17.45 14.97
N LYS A 68 -25.46 17.83 15.39
CA LYS A 68 -26.20 18.96 14.79
C LYS A 68 -25.31 20.20 14.74
N PHE A 69 -25.37 20.96 13.63
CA PHE A 69 -24.64 22.20 13.46
C PHE A 69 -24.91 23.15 14.64
N SER A 70 -23.84 23.61 15.27
CA SER A 70 -23.86 24.54 16.39
C SER A 70 -22.63 25.43 16.30
N TRP A 71 -22.81 26.73 16.51
CA TRP A 71 -21.70 27.68 16.64
C TRP A 71 -20.91 27.48 17.95
N ASN A 72 -21.48 26.75 18.92
CA ASN A 72 -20.84 26.39 20.17
C ASN A 72 -20.27 24.96 20.10
N PRO A 73 -19.11 24.68 20.72
CA PRO A 73 -18.56 23.33 20.83
C PRO A 73 -19.44 22.48 21.76
N THR A 74 -20.31 21.67 21.17
CA THR A 74 -21.29 20.85 21.90
C THR A 74 -20.88 19.39 22.05
N VAL A 75 -19.79 18.97 21.39
CA VAL A 75 -19.30 17.59 21.42
C VAL A 75 -17.82 17.55 21.73
N SER A 76 -17.45 16.77 22.74
CA SER A 76 -16.08 16.34 23.00
C SER A 76 -15.98 14.83 22.75
N GLN A 77 -14.82 14.39 22.28
CA GLN A 77 -14.49 12.98 22.10
C GLN A 77 -13.15 12.69 22.73
N THR A 78 -13.05 11.55 23.40
CA THR A 78 -11.79 11.02 23.92
C THR A 78 -11.44 9.80 23.10
N ILE A 79 -10.32 9.88 22.39
CA ILE A 79 -9.82 8.81 21.53
C ILE A 79 -8.59 8.23 22.23
N PRO A 80 -8.55 6.93 22.56
CA PRO A 80 -7.32 6.30 23.03
C PRO A 80 -6.31 6.36 21.89
N ILE A 81 -5.07 6.71 22.21
CA ILE A 81 -3.97 6.82 21.25
C ILE A 81 -2.74 6.16 21.89
N ILE A 82 -2.00 5.35 21.12
CA ILE A 82 -0.73 4.81 21.61
C ILE A 82 0.33 5.91 21.70
N GLU A 83 1.23 5.78 22.66
CA GLU A 83 2.36 6.69 22.81
C GLU A 83 3.38 6.49 21.68
N ASP A 84 3.85 7.61 21.13
CA ASP A 84 4.74 7.65 19.97
C ASP A 84 6.01 6.78 20.09
N PRO A 85 6.67 6.65 21.25
CA PRO A 85 7.84 5.78 21.40
C PRO A 85 7.55 4.29 21.11
N SER A 86 6.30 3.84 21.21
CA SER A 86 5.90 2.45 20.99
C SER A 86 5.50 2.10 19.55
N ILE A 87 5.43 3.09 18.66
CA ILE A 87 4.82 2.93 17.32
C ILE A 87 5.70 2.17 16.31
N ASN A 88 7.00 1.99 16.60
CA ASN A 88 7.96 1.48 15.61
C ASN A 88 7.60 0.10 15.05
N ALA A 89 7.02 -0.78 15.88
CA ALA A 89 6.56 -2.09 15.41
C ALA A 89 5.49 -1.97 14.31
N LEU A 90 4.61 -0.96 14.37
CA LEU A 90 3.62 -0.70 13.33
C LEU A 90 4.27 -0.17 12.05
N PHE A 91 5.35 0.60 12.17
CA PHE A 91 6.08 1.10 10.99
C PHE A 91 6.80 -0.02 10.24
N GLU A 92 7.47 -0.92 10.97
CA GLU A 92 8.11 -2.10 10.41
C GLU A 92 7.08 -3.03 9.78
N ALA A 93 6.03 -3.39 10.52
CA ALA A 93 4.95 -4.23 10.01
C ALA A 93 4.26 -3.65 8.78
N THR A 94 4.12 -2.31 8.69
CA THR A 94 3.58 -1.67 7.48
C THR A 94 4.50 -1.85 6.29
N ALA A 95 5.82 -1.66 6.46
CA ALA A 95 6.76 -1.83 5.36
C ALA A 95 6.75 -3.27 4.85
N ASP A 96 6.80 -4.24 5.76
CA ASP A 96 6.81 -5.67 5.43
C ASP A 96 5.48 -6.08 4.78
N ALA A 97 4.34 -5.62 5.30
CA ALA A 97 3.03 -5.93 4.72
C ALA A 97 2.86 -5.36 3.31
N VAL A 98 3.38 -4.16 3.03
CA VAL A 98 3.32 -3.56 1.69
C VAL A 98 4.22 -4.32 0.70
N GLU A 99 5.44 -4.63 1.11
CA GLU A 99 6.38 -5.44 0.32
C GLU A 99 5.75 -6.78 -0.08
N GLU A 100 5.25 -7.52 0.92
CA GLU A 100 4.62 -8.82 0.73
C GLU A 100 3.31 -8.74 -0.08
N ALA A 101 2.51 -7.68 0.09
CA ALA A 101 1.29 -7.49 -0.70
C ALA A 101 1.59 -7.28 -2.19
N ILE A 102 2.68 -6.58 -2.53
CA ILE A 102 3.11 -6.40 -3.92
C ILE A 102 3.56 -7.73 -4.52
N TYR A 103 4.37 -8.51 -3.78
CA TYR A 103 4.75 -9.85 -4.23
C TYR A 103 3.54 -10.76 -4.42
N ASN A 104 2.59 -10.76 -3.49
CA ASN A 104 1.36 -11.53 -3.61
C ASN A 104 0.54 -11.14 -4.84
N ALA A 105 0.44 -9.84 -5.16
CA ALA A 105 -0.26 -9.39 -6.36
C ALA A 105 0.40 -9.94 -7.65
N LEU A 106 1.73 -9.97 -7.73
CA LEU A 106 2.46 -10.53 -8.87
C LEU A 106 2.36 -12.05 -8.94
N CYS A 107 2.45 -12.74 -7.80
CA CYS A 107 2.40 -14.19 -7.73
C CYS A 107 1.02 -14.77 -8.02
N MET A 108 -0.05 -14.02 -7.70
CA MET A 108 -1.44 -14.42 -7.92
C MET A 108 -2.01 -13.92 -9.26
N ALA A 109 -1.26 -13.13 -10.02
CA ALA A 109 -1.69 -12.66 -11.34
C ALA A 109 -1.79 -13.83 -12.33
N GLU A 110 -2.73 -13.74 -13.25
CA GLU A 110 -2.94 -14.70 -14.34
C GLU A 110 -2.68 -14.04 -15.68
N ASP A 111 -2.39 -14.85 -16.71
CA ASP A 111 -2.28 -14.37 -18.09
C ASP A 111 -3.57 -13.64 -18.51
N MET A 112 -3.42 -12.46 -19.10
CA MET A 112 -4.56 -11.64 -19.52
C MET A 112 -4.39 -11.16 -20.96
N THR A 113 -5.43 -11.31 -21.77
CA THR A 113 -5.56 -10.62 -23.05
C THR A 113 -6.53 -9.45 -22.90
N GLY A 114 -6.03 -8.24 -23.08
CA GLY A 114 -6.78 -6.99 -23.08
C GLY A 114 -7.30 -6.57 -24.46
N PRO A 115 -7.75 -5.31 -24.59
CA PRO A 115 -8.24 -4.75 -25.84
C PRO A 115 -7.21 -4.84 -26.97
N MET A 116 -7.69 -4.95 -28.21
CA MET A 116 -6.86 -5.03 -29.42
C MET A 116 -5.88 -6.21 -29.43
N GLY A 117 -6.14 -7.26 -28.64
CA GLY A 117 -5.29 -8.45 -28.56
C GLY A 117 -4.00 -8.23 -27.78
N PHE A 118 -3.90 -7.16 -26.98
CA PHE A 118 -2.74 -6.91 -26.14
C PHE A 118 -2.65 -7.95 -25.02
N GLU A 119 -1.59 -8.74 -24.99
CA GLU A 119 -1.41 -9.82 -24.04
C GLU A 119 -0.37 -9.46 -22.98
N VAL A 120 -0.70 -9.68 -21.71
CA VAL A 120 0.19 -9.57 -20.56
C VAL A 120 0.28 -10.93 -19.89
N LYS A 121 1.49 -11.45 -19.77
CA LYS A 121 1.76 -12.74 -19.12
C LYS A 121 1.94 -12.57 -17.61
N ALA A 122 1.43 -13.53 -16.86
CA ALA A 122 1.74 -13.69 -15.45
C ALA A 122 3.22 -13.99 -15.23
N MET A 123 3.67 -13.78 -14.00
CA MET A 123 5.03 -14.13 -13.59
C MET A 123 5.19 -15.66 -13.54
N ASP A 124 6.25 -16.19 -14.18
CA ASP A 124 6.58 -17.61 -14.14
C ASP A 124 7.11 -17.99 -12.75
N LEU A 125 6.24 -18.60 -11.93
CA LEU A 125 6.56 -18.96 -10.54
C LEU A 125 7.62 -20.05 -10.42
N GLU A 126 7.73 -20.96 -11.39
CA GLU A 126 8.75 -22.01 -11.37
C GLU A 126 10.14 -21.39 -11.59
N LYS A 127 10.23 -20.44 -12.53
CA LYS A 127 11.46 -19.67 -12.73
C LYS A 127 11.82 -18.82 -11.52
N VAL A 128 10.83 -18.19 -10.87
CA VAL A 128 11.06 -17.45 -9.61
C VAL A 128 11.65 -18.38 -8.56
N LYS A 129 11.06 -19.56 -8.35
CA LYS A 129 11.55 -20.54 -7.39
C LYS A 129 13.00 -20.95 -7.65
N GLN A 130 13.34 -21.26 -8.90
CA GLN A 130 14.72 -21.60 -9.30
C GLN A 130 15.71 -20.45 -9.03
N LEU A 131 15.29 -19.19 -9.23
CA LEU A 131 16.12 -18.03 -8.92
C LEU A 131 16.32 -17.88 -7.42
N MET A 132 15.28 -18.08 -6.62
CA MET A 132 15.36 -18.02 -5.16
C MET A 132 16.31 -19.09 -4.61
N GLU A 133 16.17 -20.35 -5.04
CA GLU A 133 17.07 -21.46 -4.64
C GLU A 133 18.54 -21.24 -5.03
N LYS A 134 18.80 -20.41 -6.03
CA LYS A 134 20.17 -20.10 -6.49
C LYS A 134 20.84 -19.00 -5.67
N TYR A 135 20.09 -18.03 -5.18
CA TYR A 135 20.64 -16.80 -4.61
C TYR A 135 20.30 -16.56 -3.13
N LEU A 136 19.42 -17.37 -2.55
CA LEU A 136 19.13 -17.44 -1.11
C LEU A 136 19.59 -18.79 -0.55
#